data_AF-A0A837LDZ4-F1
#
_entry.id   AF-A0A837LDZ4-F1
#
_cell.length_a   1.000
_cell.length_b   1.000
_cell.length_c   1.000
_cell.angle_alpha   90.00
_cell.angle_beta   90.00
_cell.angle_gamma   90.00
#
_symmetry.space_group_name_H-M   'P 1'
#
loop_
_entity.id
_entity.type
_entity.pdbx_description
1 polymer ?
#
loop_
_entity_poly.entity_id
_entity_poly.type
_entity_poly.pdbx_seq_one_letter_code
_entity_poly.pdbx_strand_id
1 'polypeptide(L)'
;MESLPFAIGSAGSCTLVLQTVLPALWFADGPSRVEVSGGTDNPSAPPADFIRRVLEPLLAKIGIHQQTTLLRHGFYPAGGGVVATEVSPVASFNTLQLGERGNIVRMRGEVLLAGVPRHVAEREIAT
;
A
#
# COMPACT_ATOMS: atom_id res chain seq x y z
N MET A 1 -11.58 -8.31 16.24
CA MET A 1 -10.53 -7.78 15.34
C MET A 1 -9.59 -6.95 16.19
N GLU A 2 -8.35 -7.39 16.32
CA GLU A 2 -7.34 -6.67 17.12
C GLU A 2 -6.82 -5.47 16.33
N SER A 3 -6.66 -4.31 16.96
CA SER A 3 -6.20 -3.07 16.31
C SER A 3 -4.82 -2.67 16.82
N LEU A 4 -3.85 -2.55 15.92
CA LEU A 4 -2.44 -2.28 16.20
C LEU A 4 -2.03 -0.92 15.60
N PRO A 5 -2.02 0.16 16.41
CA PRO A 5 -1.53 1.46 15.96
C PRO A 5 -0.01 1.56 16.06
N PHE A 6 0.63 2.07 15.00
CA PHE A 6 2.04 2.40 14.96
C PHE A 6 2.25 3.84 14.53
N ALA A 7 3.23 4.51 15.13
CA ALA A 7 3.64 5.85 14.77
C ALA A 7 5.15 5.89 14.53
N ILE A 8 5.54 6.24 13.30
CA ILE A 8 6.96 6.32 12.90
C ILE A 8 7.60 7.62 13.44
N GLY A 9 6.78 8.65 13.72
CA GLY A 9 7.23 9.92 14.30
C GLY A 9 7.97 10.86 13.33
N SER A 10 8.19 10.46 12.08
CA SER A 10 8.81 11.27 11.03
C SER A 10 8.28 10.85 9.64
N ALA A 11 8.92 11.30 8.55
CA ALA A 11 8.59 10.91 7.18
C ALA A 11 9.07 9.49 6.79
N GLY A 12 9.39 8.62 7.74
CA GLY A 12 9.64 7.19 7.46
C GLY A 12 8.39 6.51 6.89
N SER A 13 8.58 5.52 6.02
CA SER A 13 7.51 4.96 5.20
C SER A 13 6.55 4.05 5.99
N CYS A 14 5.25 4.37 5.97
CA CYS A 14 4.19 3.54 6.53
C CYS A 14 4.15 2.15 5.89
N THR A 15 4.35 2.07 4.58
CA THR A 15 4.22 0.81 3.83
C THR A 15 5.33 -0.17 4.17
N LEU A 16 6.54 0.28 4.54
CA LEU A 16 7.60 -0.60 5.01
C LEU A 16 7.29 -1.24 6.37
N VAL A 17 6.67 -0.49 7.29
CA VAL A 17 6.18 -1.06 8.56
C VAL A 17 5.11 -2.11 8.29
N LEU A 18 4.14 -1.79 7.43
CA LEU A 18 3.10 -2.74 7.03
C LEU A 18 3.70 -4.00 6.41
N GLN A 19 4.64 -3.88 5.47
CA GLN A 19 5.33 -5.02 4.85
C GLN A 19 6.09 -5.89 5.86
N THR A 20 6.52 -5.31 6.98
CA THR A 20 7.23 -6.03 8.04
C THR A 20 6.28 -6.86 8.90
N VAL A 21 5.14 -6.29 9.30
CA VAL A 21 4.24 -6.93 10.28
C VAL A 21 3.14 -7.78 9.64
N LEU A 22 2.65 -7.42 8.45
CA LEU A 22 1.53 -8.13 7.81
C LEU A 22 1.84 -9.62 7.53
N PRO A 23 3.04 -10.03 7.09
CA PRO A 23 3.35 -11.45 6.90
C PRO A 23 3.22 -12.28 8.17
N ALA A 24 3.52 -11.71 9.35
CA ALA A 24 3.31 -12.40 10.61
C ALA A 24 1.81 -12.54 10.93
N LEU A 25 1.02 -11.49 10.64
CA LEU A 25 -0.43 -11.47 10.88
C LEU A 25 -1.22 -12.40 9.97
N TRP A 26 -0.65 -12.86 8.85
CA TRP A 26 -1.22 -13.96 8.05
C TRP A 26 -1.35 -15.26 8.84
N PHE A 27 -0.64 -15.42 9.96
CA PHE A 27 -0.62 -16.60 10.80
C PHE A 27 -1.12 -16.33 12.24
N ALA A 28 -1.75 -15.19 12.48
CA ALA A 28 -2.33 -14.87 13.77
C ALA A 28 -3.56 -15.74 14.09
N ASP A 29 -3.99 -15.76 15.35
CA ASP A 29 -5.16 -16.54 15.81
C ASP A 29 -6.50 -15.95 15.32
N GLY A 30 -6.50 -14.75 14.71
CA GLY A 30 -7.70 -14.10 14.20
C GLY A 30 -7.42 -12.85 13.38
N PRO A 31 -8.46 -12.20 12.83
CA PRO A 31 -8.31 -10.99 12.03
C PRO A 31 -7.74 -9.81 12.80
N SER A 32 -6.88 -9.05 12.12
CA SER A 32 -6.18 -7.89 12.68
C SER A 32 -6.34 -6.66 11.77
N ARG A 33 -6.20 -5.48 12.37
CA ARG A 33 -6.12 -4.20 11.68
C ARG A 33 -4.85 -3.49 12.12
N VAL A 34 -3.98 -3.16 11.17
CA VAL A 34 -2.76 -2.38 11.42
C VAL A 34 -2.95 -0.98 10.87
N GLU A 35 -2.70 0.03 11.69
CA GLU A 35 -2.70 1.42 11.26
C GLU A 35 -1.34 2.04 11.51
N VAL A 36 -0.75 2.64 10.49
CA VAL A 36 0.58 3.26 10.58
C VAL A 36 0.52 4.71 10.17
N SER A 37 1.02 5.58 11.04
CA SER A 37 1.19 7.01 10.77
C SER A 37 2.65 7.36 10.46
N GLY A 38 2.88 8.18 9.43
CA GLY A 38 4.21 8.46 8.87
C GLY A 38 4.17 9.02 7.45
N GLY A 39 5.19 8.71 6.64
CA GLY A 39 5.27 9.04 5.21
C GLY A 39 4.56 8.00 4.34
N THR A 40 3.86 8.44 3.29
CA THR A 40 3.07 7.57 2.40
C THR A 40 3.53 7.58 0.95
N ASP A 41 4.26 8.63 0.56
CA ASP A 41 4.68 8.90 -0.81
C ASP A 41 6.20 9.12 -0.83
N ASN A 42 6.94 8.08 -0.41
CA ASN A 42 8.39 8.08 -0.35
C ASN A 42 8.97 7.52 -1.66
N PRO A 43 9.98 8.16 -2.29
CA PRO A 43 10.55 7.69 -3.57
C PRO A 43 11.11 6.27 -3.54
N SER A 44 11.63 5.83 -2.38
CA SER A 44 12.29 4.52 -2.20
C SER A 44 11.42 3.53 -1.42
N ALA A 45 10.10 3.72 -1.38
CA ALA A 45 9.18 2.77 -0.77
C ALA A 45 7.93 2.61 -1.66
N PRO A 46 7.25 1.44 -1.64
CA PRO A 46 6.03 1.26 -2.41
C PRO A 46 4.94 2.21 -1.91
N PRO A 47 4.25 2.95 -2.79
CA PRO A 47 3.06 3.71 -2.41
C PRO A 47 1.94 2.80 -1.92
N ALA A 48 1.03 3.30 -1.09
CA ALA A 48 -0.13 2.52 -0.63
C ALA A 48 -0.98 1.99 -1.80
N ASP A 49 -1.10 2.75 -2.89
CA ASP A 49 -1.81 2.32 -4.10
C ASP A 49 -1.12 1.17 -4.83
N PHE A 50 0.20 1.04 -4.74
CA PHE A 50 0.89 -0.13 -5.29
C PHE A 50 0.50 -1.40 -4.53
N ILE A 51 0.51 -1.34 -3.19
CA ILE A 51 0.09 -2.45 -2.34
C ILE A 51 -1.34 -2.86 -2.71
N ARG A 52 -2.26 -1.90 -2.74
CA ARG A 52 -3.68 -2.12 -2.99
C ARG A 52 -4.02 -2.60 -4.40
N ARG A 53 -3.39 -2.02 -5.42
CA ARG A 53 -3.79 -2.24 -6.83
C ARG A 53 -2.97 -3.30 -7.54
N VAL A 54 -1.78 -3.64 -7.01
CA VAL A 54 -0.83 -4.55 -7.67
C VAL A 54 -0.55 -5.76 -6.80
N LEU A 55 -0.11 -5.57 -5.56
CA LEU A 55 0.32 -6.67 -4.70
C LEU A 55 -0.87 -7.47 -4.15
N GLU A 56 -1.87 -6.80 -3.58
CA GLU A 56 -3.04 -7.43 -2.97
C GLU A 56 -3.81 -8.37 -3.90
N PRO A 57 -4.07 -8.03 -5.18
CA PRO A 57 -4.68 -8.97 -6.11
C PRO A 57 -3.86 -10.25 -6.32
N LEU A 58 -2.53 -10.19 -6.24
CA LEU A 58 -1.67 -11.37 -6.33
C LEU A 58 -1.65 -12.17 -5.03
N LEU A 59 -1.62 -11.49 -3.88
CA LEU A 59 -1.75 -12.11 -2.56
C LEU A 59 -3.08 -12.87 -2.43
N ALA A 60 -4.18 -12.30 -2.89
CA ALA A 60 -5.48 -12.95 -2.91
C ALA A 60 -5.47 -14.24 -3.75
N LYS A 61 -4.74 -14.26 -4.88
CA LYS A 61 -4.55 -15.48 -5.68
C LYS A 61 -3.73 -16.56 -4.95
N ILE A 62 -2.85 -16.17 -4.04
CA ILE A 62 -2.07 -17.06 -3.17
C ILE A 62 -2.92 -17.54 -1.96
N GLY A 63 -4.10 -16.97 -1.71
CA GLY A 63 -4.95 -17.28 -0.56
C GLY A 63 -4.75 -16.34 0.64
N ILE A 64 -3.97 -15.26 0.46
CA ILE A 64 -3.74 -14.23 1.47
C ILE A 64 -4.74 -13.10 1.26
N HIS A 65 -5.55 -12.82 2.28
CA HIS A 65 -6.56 -11.78 2.24
C HIS A 65 -6.18 -10.61 3.15
N GLN A 66 -5.81 -9.50 2.51
CA GLN A 66 -5.58 -8.21 3.17
C GLN A 66 -6.11 -7.08 2.30
N GLN A 67 -6.46 -5.96 2.93
CA GLN A 67 -6.99 -4.78 2.27
C GLN A 67 -6.38 -3.50 2.86
N THR A 68 -5.51 -2.86 2.09
CA THR A 68 -4.86 -1.60 2.43
C THR A 68 -5.68 -0.41 1.94
N THR A 69 -5.89 0.56 2.83
CA THR A 69 -6.51 1.85 2.54
C THR A 69 -5.58 2.97 2.97
N LEU A 70 -5.32 3.90 2.05
CA LEU A 70 -4.67 5.17 2.36
C LEU A 70 -5.70 6.14 2.92
N LEU A 71 -5.61 6.46 4.21
CA LEU A 71 -6.56 7.35 4.88
C LEU A 71 -6.18 8.82 4.73
N ARG A 72 -4.87 9.10 4.69
CA ARG A 72 -4.33 10.45 4.50
C ARG A 72 -2.94 10.38 3.88
N HIS A 73 -2.66 11.23 2.89
CA HIS A 73 -1.31 11.37 2.37
C HIS A 73 -0.38 12.07 3.38
N GLY A 74 0.87 11.64 3.41
CA GLY A 74 1.97 12.22 4.17
C GLY A 74 3.21 12.31 3.30
N PHE A 75 3.42 13.50 2.73
CA PHE A 75 4.57 13.78 1.88
C PHE A 75 5.78 14.21 2.72
N TYR A 76 6.97 13.87 2.25
CA TYR A 76 8.20 14.40 2.82
C TYR A 76 8.25 15.95 2.68
N PRO A 77 8.78 16.70 3.66
CA PRO A 77 9.33 16.27 4.96
C PRO A 77 8.28 16.20 6.08
N ALA A 78 7.07 16.71 5.86
CA ALA A 78 6.06 16.87 6.91
C ALA A 78 5.54 15.53 7.47
N GLY A 79 5.46 14.49 6.63
CA GLY A 79 4.86 13.22 7.00
C GLY A 79 3.39 13.38 7.36
N GLY A 80 2.95 12.75 8.44
CA GLY A 80 1.57 12.87 8.96
C GLY A 80 0.52 12.12 8.15
N GLY A 81 0.93 11.32 7.18
CA GLY A 81 0.05 10.41 6.45
C GLY A 81 -0.34 9.22 7.32
N VAL A 82 -1.41 8.52 6.90
CA VAL A 82 -1.96 7.38 7.61
C VAL A 82 -2.38 6.32 6.61
N VAL A 83 -1.88 5.10 6.80
CA VAL A 83 -2.26 3.91 6.04
C VAL A 83 -2.80 2.88 6.99
N ALA A 84 -3.93 2.28 6.67
CA ALA A 84 -4.51 1.17 7.41
C ALA A 84 -4.57 -0.09 6.54
N THR A 85 -4.33 -1.26 7.13
CA THR A 85 -4.54 -2.55 6.47
C THR A 85 -5.32 -3.47 7.37
N GLU A 86 -6.43 -4.00 6.86
CA GLU A 86 -7.16 -5.11 7.47
C GLU A 86 -6.63 -6.41 6.90
N VAL A 87 -6.40 -7.41 7.75
CA VAL A 87 -5.79 -8.69 7.35
C VAL A 87 -6.46 -9.84 8.09
N SER A 88 -6.67 -10.95 7.39
CA SER A 88 -7.21 -12.19 7.94
C SER A 88 -6.15 -13.30 7.93
N PRO A 89 -6.14 -14.21 8.93
CA PRO A 89 -5.30 -15.39 8.90
C PRO A 89 -5.58 -16.22 7.65
N VAL A 90 -4.52 -16.80 7.07
CA VAL A 90 -4.63 -17.61 5.86
C VAL A 90 -5.27 -18.95 6.20
N ALA A 91 -6.40 -19.25 5.56
CA ALA A 91 -7.06 -20.55 5.71
C ALA A 91 -6.32 -21.65 4.93
N SER A 92 -5.86 -21.35 3.72
CA SER A 92 -5.13 -22.27 2.85
C SER A 92 -4.34 -21.51 1.79
N PHE A 93 -3.16 -21.99 1.44
CA PHE A 93 -2.36 -21.42 0.35
C PHE A 93 -2.68 -22.05 -1.00
N ASN A 94 -2.65 -21.22 -2.03
CA ASN A 94 -2.75 -21.60 -3.43
C ASN A 94 -1.41 -21.32 -4.14
N THR A 95 -1.08 -22.14 -5.14
CA THR A 95 0.08 -21.88 -5.99
C THR A 95 -0.23 -20.77 -6.99
N LEU A 96 0.60 -19.73 -7.02
CA LEU A 96 0.57 -18.70 -8.06
C LEU A 96 1.73 -18.93 -9.03
N GLN A 97 1.41 -19.12 -10.32
CA GLN A 97 2.39 -19.17 -11.41
C GLN A 97 2.12 -18.00 -12.36
N LEU A 98 3.10 -17.11 -12.48
CA LEU A 98 3.07 -16.01 -13.45
C LEU A 98 4.12 -16.30 -14.52
N GLY A 99 3.69 -16.34 -15.78
CA GLY A 99 4.55 -16.51 -16.94
C GLY A 99 4.78 -15.17 -17.65
N GLU A 100 4.54 -15.16 -18.94
CA GLU A 100 4.62 -13.94 -19.74
C GLU A 100 3.60 -12.88 -19.31
N ARG A 101 3.98 -11.60 -19.41
CA ARG A 101 3.07 -10.47 -19.13
C ARG A 101 1.85 -10.46 -20.05
N GLY A 102 2.00 -10.97 -21.27
CA GLY A 102 1.01 -10.85 -22.34
C GLY A 102 0.92 -9.44 -22.94
N ASN A 103 -0.14 -9.22 -23.72
CA ASN A 103 -0.40 -7.96 -24.40
C ASN A 103 -0.85 -6.86 -23.43
N ILE A 104 -0.54 -5.61 -23.76
CA ILE A 104 -1.04 -4.45 -23.01
C ILE A 104 -2.55 -4.34 -23.21
N VAL A 105 -3.32 -4.31 -22.11
CA VAL A 105 -4.77 -4.10 -22.14
C VAL A 105 -5.12 -2.61 -22.05
N ARG A 106 -4.43 -1.87 -21.16
CA ARG A 106 -4.63 -0.43 -20.95
C ARG A 106 -3.41 0.19 -20.28
N MET A 107 -3.14 1.45 -20.57
CA MET A 107 -2.21 2.29 -19.79
C MET A 107 -2.99 3.42 -19.10
N ARG A 108 -2.57 3.80 -17.89
CA ARG A 108 -3.17 4.90 -17.14
C ARG A 108 -2.07 5.70 -16.45
N GLY A 109 -2.00 7.00 -16.74
CA GLY A 109 -1.21 7.97 -15.99
C GLY A 109 -2.07 8.63 -14.91
N GLU A 110 -1.52 8.80 -13.71
CA GLU A 110 -2.16 9.50 -12.60
C GLU A 110 -1.10 10.43 -11.96
N VAL A 111 -1.46 11.69 -11.73
CA VAL A 111 -0.60 12.67 -11.04
C VAL A 111 -1.36 13.18 -9.82
N LEU A 112 -0.65 13.22 -8.69
CA LEU A 112 -1.18 13.69 -7.42
C LEU A 112 -0.53 15.03 -7.04
N LEU A 113 -1.33 16.01 -6.63
CA LEU A 113 -0.86 17.32 -6.19
C LEU A 113 -1.34 17.61 -4.77
N ALA A 114 -0.46 18.13 -3.92
CA ALA A 114 -0.80 18.68 -2.61
C ALA A 114 -0.06 20.01 -2.41
N GLY A 115 -0.79 21.13 -2.49
CA GLY A 115 -0.19 22.47 -2.40
C GLY A 115 0.72 22.84 -3.58
N VAL A 116 0.55 22.20 -4.74
CA VAL A 116 1.35 22.43 -5.96
C VAL A 116 0.45 22.98 -7.08
N PRO A 117 0.92 23.95 -7.91
CA PRO A 117 0.13 24.50 -9.01
C PRO A 117 -0.33 23.45 -10.03
N ARG A 118 -1.57 23.60 -10.52
CA ARG A 118 -2.22 22.64 -11.43
C ARG A 118 -1.43 22.41 -12.73
N HIS A 119 -0.79 23.44 -13.27
CA HIS A 119 -0.02 23.36 -14.50
C HIS A 119 1.18 22.39 -14.42
N VAL A 120 1.61 22.01 -13.22
CA VAL A 120 2.65 20.98 -13.05
C VAL A 120 2.14 19.64 -13.54
N ALA A 121 0.98 19.20 -13.06
CA ALA A 121 0.38 17.94 -13.47
C ALA A 121 -0.04 17.90 -14.95
N GLU A 122 -0.42 19.04 -15.52
CA GLU A 122 -0.75 19.12 -16.95
C GLU A 122 0.48 18.82 -17.82
N ARG A 123 1.65 19.35 -17.45
CA ARG A 123 2.92 19.06 -18.14
C ARG A 123 3.35 17.60 -17.96
N GLU A 124 3.19 17.05 -16.75
CA GLU A 124 3.55 15.66 -16.47
C GLU A 124 2.67 14.66 -17.23
N ILE A 125 1.37 14.93 -17.40
CA ILE A 125 0.46 14.06 -18.18
C ILE A 125 0.67 14.19 -19.69
N ALA A 126 1.11 15.35 -20.18
CA ALA A 126 1.33 15.59 -21.61
C ALA A 126 2.62 14.95 -22.16
N THR A 127 3.48 14.41 -21.28
CA THR A 127 4.74 13.75 -21.64
C THR A 127 4.51 12.26 -21.89
#